data_AF-A0A353BYX0-F1
#
_entry.id   AF-A0A353BYX0-F1
#
_cell.length_a   1.000
_cell.length_b   1.000
_cell.length_c   1.000
_cell.angle_alpha   90.00
_cell.angle_beta   90.00
_cell.angle_gamma   90.00
#
_symmetry.space_group_name_H-M   'P 1'
#
loop_
_entity.id
_entity.type
_entity.pdbx_description
1 polymer ?
#
loop_
_entity_poly.entity_id
_entity_poly.type
_entity_poly.pdbx_seq_one_letter_code
_entity_poly.pdbx_strand_id
1 'polypeptide(L)'
;KGLVRPTLESATPGDLSLVLPYRHLLALSEMLKALDIIAPGVNSRNTLLYGVEVKFYSSRLSLNSHLETKIPNLYAVGDGAGVTRGLMQASISGVIAARNIMKRG
;
A
#
# COMPACT_ATOMS: atom_id res chain seq x y z
N LYS A 1 -25.80 -5.03 19.55
CA LYS A 1 -24.80 -6.00 19.01
C LYS A 1 -24.68 -5.72 17.52
N GLY A 2 -23.47 -5.46 17.00
CA GLY A 2 -23.27 -5.19 15.57
C GLY A 2 -23.51 -6.46 14.74
N LEU A 3 -24.04 -6.30 13.53
CA LEU A 3 -24.31 -7.41 12.61
C LEU A 3 -23.03 -7.94 11.93
N VAL A 4 -21.93 -7.18 12.00
CA VAL A 4 -20.63 -7.51 11.38
C VAL A 4 -19.65 -7.91 12.46
N ARG A 5 -18.92 -9.02 12.23
CA ARG A 5 -17.86 -9.51 13.12
C ARG A 5 -16.52 -8.84 12.75
N PRO A 6 -15.81 -8.21 13.70
CA PRO A 6 -14.46 -7.72 13.46
C PRO A 6 -13.50 -8.85 13.07
N THR A 7 -12.63 -8.61 12.09
CA THR A 7 -11.59 -9.54 11.62
C THR A 7 -10.23 -9.25 12.24
N LEU A 8 -9.97 -7.99 12.63
CA LEU A 8 -8.79 -7.62 13.40
C LEU A 8 -9.12 -7.75 14.89
N GLU A 9 -8.85 -8.91 15.47
CA GLU A 9 -9.23 -9.24 16.85
C GLU A 9 -8.56 -8.34 17.91
N SER A 10 -7.38 -7.80 17.59
CA SER A 10 -6.66 -6.86 18.44
C SER A 10 -7.18 -5.41 18.38
N ALA A 11 -8.12 -5.12 17.47
CA ALA A 11 -8.66 -3.78 17.35
C ALA A 11 -9.50 -3.41 18.58
N THR A 12 -9.23 -2.24 19.15
CA THR A 12 -10.05 -1.66 20.22
C THR A 12 -11.02 -0.65 19.62
N PRO A 13 -12.34 -0.74 19.87
CA PRO A 13 -13.30 0.27 19.44
C PRO A 13 -12.95 1.63 20.04
N GLY A 14 -12.99 2.68 19.22
CA GLY A 14 -12.65 4.03 19.64
C GLY A 14 -13.01 5.06 18.58
N ASP A 15 -12.74 6.33 18.88
CA ASP A 15 -12.99 7.43 17.96
C ASP A 15 -11.78 7.67 17.05
N LEU A 16 -11.95 7.40 15.76
CA LEU A 16 -10.91 7.63 14.75
C LEU A 16 -10.53 9.11 14.63
N SER A 17 -11.37 10.04 15.09
CA SER A 17 -11.04 11.47 15.08
C SER A 17 -9.92 11.86 16.04
N LEU A 18 -9.61 10.98 17.00
CA LEU A 18 -8.50 11.17 17.91
C LEU A 18 -7.15 10.76 17.30
N VAL A 19 -7.17 10.09 16.14
CA VAL A 19 -5.95 9.50 15.52
C VAL A 19 -5.73 10.00 14.09
N LEU A 20 -6.80 10.29 13.34
CA LEU A 20 -6.72 10.82 11.97
C LEU A 20 -6.98 12.33 11.94
N PRO A 21 -6.18 13.11 11.20
CA PRO A 21 -6.48 14.52 10.95
C PRO A 21 -7.87 14.70 10.31
N TYR A 22 -8.56 15.78 10.69
CA TYR A 22 -9.94 16.07 10.26
C TYR A 22 -10.14 15.96 8.74
N ARG A 23 -9.18 16.43 7.94
CA ARG A 23 -9.26 16.35 6.47
C ARG A 23 -9.38 14.91 5.96
N HIS A 24 -8.68 13.95 6.57
CA HIS A 24 -8.76 12.55 6.17
C HIS A 24 -10.09 11.91 6.58
N LEU A 25 -10.60 12.24 7.76
CA LEU A 25 -11.91 11.78 8.20
C LEU A 25 -13.03 12.28 7.30
N LEU A 26 -12.99 13.58 6.93
CA LEU A 26 -13.95 14.16 6.01
C LEU A 26 -13.91 13.45 4.66
N ALA A 27 -12.71 13.26 4.10
CA ALA A 27 -12.53 12.54 2.85
C ALA A 27 -13.02 11.08 2.91
N LEU A 28 -12.77 10.36 4.02
CA LEU A 28 -13.26 8.99 4.22
C LEU A 28 -14.79 8.96 4.28
N SER A 29 -15.41 9.89 5.00
CA SER A 29 -16.87 10.01 5.08
C SER A 29 -17.48 10.33 3.71
N GLU A 30 -16.90 11.27 2.96
CA GLU A 30 -17.36 11.62 1.60
C GLU A 30 -17.19 10.45 0.62
N MET A 31 -16.06 9.75 0.70
CA MET A 31 -15.79 8.55 -0.09
C MET A 31 -16.82 7.45 0.18
N LEU A 32 -17.13 7.16 1.45
CA LEU A 32 -18.13 6.16 1.81
C LEU A 32 -19.52 6.53 1.29
N LYS A 33 -19.92 7.80 1.38
CA LYS A 33 -21.20 8.29 0.82
C LYS A 33 -21.24 8.14 -0.71
N ALA A 34 -20.17 8.49 -1.40
CA ALA A 34 -20.09 8.36 -2.85
C ALA A 34 -20.10 6.88 -3.28
N LEU A 35 -19.39 6.03 -2.55
CA LEU A 35 -19.29 4.60 -2.84
C LEU A 35 -20.63 3.88 -2.63
N ASP A 36 -21.46 4.34 -1.69
CA ASP A 36 -22.79 3.78 -1.44
C ASP A 36 -23.73 3.89 -2.65
N ILE A 37 -23.54 4.90 -3.51
CA ILE A 37 -24.31 5.04 -4.77
C ILE A 37 -24.01 3.88 -5.73
N ILE A 38 -22.75 3.43 -5.77
CA ILE A 38 -22.26 2.39 -6.69
C ILE A 38 -22.43 1.00 -6.05
N ALA A 39 -22.28 0.91 -4.74
CA ALA A 39 -22.36 -0.30 -3.94
C ALA A 39 -23.24 -0.06 -2.69
N PRO A 40 -24.58 -0.19 -2.83
CA PRO A 40 -25.51 0.09 -1.75
C PRO A 40 -25.24 -0.74 -0.49
N GLY A 41 -25.19 -0.07 0.66
CA GLY A 41 -24.95 -0.68 1.97
C GLY A 41 -23.51 -0.54 2.47
N VAL A 42 -22.59 -0.01 1.66
CA VAL A 42 -21.21 0.28 2.08
C VAL A 42 -21.18 1.35 3.18
N ASN A 43 -22.06 2.36 3.11
CA ASN A 43 -22.16 3.39 4.14
C ASN A 43 -23.22 3.04 5.21
N SER A 44 -23.38 1.75 5.53
CA SER A 44 -24.28 1.28 6.59
C SER A 44 -23.77 1.63 7.99
N ARG A 45 -24.69 1.79 8.95
CA ARG A 45 -24.34 1.92 10.38
C ARG A 45 -23.58 0.72 10.95
N ASN A 46 -23.60 -0.41 10.26
CA ASN A 46 -22.88 -1.62 10.66
C ASN A 46 -21.50 -1.75 10.00
N THR A 47 -21.11 -0.83 9.13
CA THR A 47 -19.79 -0.83 8.50
C THR A 47 -18.71 -0.56 9.55
N LEU A 48 -17.77 -1.49 9.67
CA LEU A 48 -16.62 -1.35 10.56
C LEU A 48 -15.48 -0.66 9.82
N LEU A 49 -14.91 0.38 10.43
CA LEU A 49 -13.73 1.09 9.93
C LEU A 49 -12.57 0.90 10.91
N TYR A 50 -11.45 0.38 10.41
CA TYR A 50 -10.18 0.32 11.14
C TYR A 50 -9.28 1.49 10.71
N GLY A 51 -8.35 1.93 11.55
CA GLY A 51 -7.31 2.92 11.20
C GLY A 51 -6.07 2.71 12.08
N VAL A 52 -4.89 3.27 11.86
CA VAL A 52 -4.29 4.09 10.78
C VAL A 52 -3.48 3.17 9.85
N GLU A 53 -3.40 3.48 8.55
CA GLU A 53 -2.39 2.87 7.67
C GLU A 53 -1.56 3.96 6.98
N VAL A 54 -0.24 3.84 7.05
CA VAL A 54 0.68 4.68 6.28
C VAL A 54 1.84 3.84 5.75
N LYS A 55 2.08 3.92 4.44
CA LYS A 55 3.41 3.66 3.84
C LYS A 55 3.77 4.77 2.85
N PHE A 56 4.46 5.80 3.35
CA PHE A 56 5.00 6.86 2.50
C PHE A 56 6.51 6.67 2.29
N TYR A 57 6.90 6.75 1.01
CA TYR A 57 8.18 6.41 0.35
C TYR A 57 8.41 4.94 0.04
N SER A 58 8.56 4.65 -1.25
CA SER A 58 9.65 3.79 -1.69
C SER A 58 10.89 4.67 -1.84
N SER A 59 12.02 4.29 -1.25
CA SER A 59 13.28 4.97 -1.52
C SER A 59 13.54 4.84 -3.02
N ARG A 60 13.35 5.92 -3.79
CA ARG A 60 13.60 5.90 -5.23
C ARG A 60 15.10 5.94 -5.46
N LEU A 61 15.71 4.76 -5.36
CA LEU A 61 17.13 4.58 -5.58
C LEU A 61 17.47 5.03 -7.01
N SER A 62 18.63 5.66 -7.16
CA SER A 62 19.18 5.97 -8.48
C SER A 62 19.77 4.69 -9.07
N LEU A 63 19.09 4.14 -10.07
CA LEU A 63 19.44 2.89 -10.73
C LEU A 63 19.70 3.14 -12.22
N ASN A 64 20.55 2.30 -12.81
CA ASN A 64 20.73 2.26 -14.26
C ASN A 64 19.63 1.39 -14.94
N SER A 65 19.71 1.24 -16.26
CA SER A 65 18.75 0.42 -17.05
C SER A 65 18.74 -1.07 -16.70
N HIS A 66 19.72 -1.54 -15.92
CA HIS A 66 19.82 -2.92 -15.44
C HIS A 66 19.44 -3.07 -13.96
N LEU A 67 18.88 -2.02 -13.35
CA LEU A 67 18.48 -1.98 -11.94
C LEU A 67 19.66 -2.08 -10.95
N GLU A 68 20.86 -1.78 -11.43
CA GLU A 68 22.07 -1.69 -10.62
C GLU A 68 22.17 -0.29 -10.01
N THR A 69 22.60 -0.21 -8.77
CA THR A 69 22.85 1.04 -8.05
C THR A 69 24.17 1.68 -8.51
N LYS A 70 24.54 2.81 -7.89
CA LYS A 70 25.88 3.39 -8.08
C LYS A 70 27.01 2.52 -7.52
N ILE A 71 26.69 1.55 -6.66
CA ILE A 71 27.64 0.58 -6.13
C ILE A 71 27.68 -0.61 -7.11
N PRO A 72 28.84 -0.93 -7.70
CA PRO A 72 28.96 -2.03 -8.64
C PRO A 72 28.52 -3.36 -8.02
N ASN A 73 27.83 -4.19 -8.81
CA ASN A 73 27.27 -5.48 -8.41
C ASN A 73 26.22 -5.42 -7.28
N LEU A 74 25.74 -4.22 -6.92
CA LEU A 74 24.61 -4.05 -6.00
C LEU A 74 23.36 -3.64 -6.80
N TYR A 75 22.36 -4.51 -6.79
CA TYR A 75 21.09 -4.33 -7.50
C TYR A 75 19.96 -4.05 -6.52
N ALA A 76 18.98 -3.25 -6.95
CA ALA A 76 17.78 -2.99 -6.18
C ALA A 76 16.53 -3.22 -7.04
N VAL A 77 15.62 -4.04 -6.55
CA VAL A 77 14.43 -4.51 -7.28
C VAL A 77 13.18 -4.44 -6.41
N GLY A 78 12.02 -4.53 -7.02
CA GLY A 78 10.74 -4.54 -6.32
C GLY A 78 10.29 -3.18 -5.78
N ASP A 79 9.20 -3.22 -5.02
CA ASP A 79 8.48 -2.02 -4.57
C ASP A 79 9.31 -1.22 -3.56
N GLY A 80 10.10 -1.90 -2.72
CA GLY A 80 10.97 -1.28 -1.71
C GLY A 80 12.08 -0.39 -2.32
N ALA A 81 12.58 -0.76 -3.50
CA ALA A 81 13.55 0.03 -4.26
C ALA A 81 12.90 1.17 -5.07
N GLY A 82 11.57 1.27 -5.04
CA GLY A 82 10.80 2.24 -5.80
C GLY A 82 10.79 2.02 -7.31
N VAL A 83 11.11 0.79 -7.73
CA VAL A 83 11.08 0.38 -9.14
C VAL A 83 9.67 0.02 -9.58
N THR A 84 8.86 -0.50 -8.66
CA THR A 84 7.57 -1.14 -8.97
C THR A 84 6.48 -0.70 -8.00
N ARG A 85 5.21 -0.97 -8.34
CA ARG A 85 4.04 -0.71 -7.49
C ARG A 85 3.06 -1.89 -7.47
N GLY A 86 3.60 -3.11 -7.51
CA GLY A 86 2.79 -4.31 -7.55
C GLY A 86 3.55 -5.59 -7.86
N LEU A 87 2.92 -6.71 -7.53
CA LEU A 87 3.53 -8.04 -7.53
C LEU A 87 4.16 -8.41 -8.88
N MET A 88 3.42 -8.25 -9.99
CA MET A 88 3.95 -8.61 -11.31
C MET A 88 5.17 -7.79 -11.69
N GLN A 89 5.12 -6.48 -11.48
CA GLN A 89 6.23 -5.59 -11.79
C GLN A 89 7.44 -5.96 -10.92
N ALA A 90 7.24 -6.18 -9.62
CA ALA A 90 8.30 -6.58 -8.69
C ALA A 90 9.00 -7.86 -9.15
N SER A 91 8.22 -8.88 -9.54
CA SER A 91 8.77 -10.14 -10.08
C SER A 91 9.59 -9.93 -11.36
N ILE A 92 9.07 -9.14 -12.31
CA ILE A 92 9.78 -8.83 -13.57
C ILE A 92 11.10 -8.12 -13.29
N SER A 93 11.11 -7.17 -12.34
CA SER A 93 12.33 -6.44 -11.96
C SER A 93 13.42 -7.38 -11.41
N GLY A 94 13.04 -8.41 -10.64
CA GLY A 94 13.96 -9.45 -10.19
C GLY A 94 14.56 -10.26 -11.35
N VAL A 95 13.74 -10.64 -12.33
CA VAL A 95 14.20 -11.36 -13.53
C VAL A 95 15.18 -10.52 -14.36
N ILE A 96 14.95 -9.21 -14.50
CA ILE A 96 15.85 -8.31 -15.21
C ILE A 96 17.22 -8.25 -14.53
N ALA A 97 17.25 -8.05 -13.21
CA ALA A 97 18.49 -8.01 -12.45
C ALA A 97 19.25 -9.35 -12.54
N ALA A 98 18.56 -10.48 -12.33
CA ALA A 98 19.15 -11.82 -12.43
C ALA A 98 19.78 -12.10 -13.80
N ARG A 99 19.08 -11.75 -14.89
CA ARG A 99 19.61 -11.90 -16.26
C ARG A 99 20.83 -11.02 -16.50
N ASN A 100 20.92 -9.85 -15.87
CA ASN A 100 22.11 -9.01 -16.00
C ASN A 100 23.31 -9.61 -15.26
N ILE A 101 23.10 -10.12 -14.05
CA ILE A 101 24.12 -10.81 -13.25
C ILE A 101 24.68 -12.00 -14.04
N MET A 102 23.81 -12.84 -14.62
CA MET A 102 24.21 -14.02 -15.42
C MET A 102 25.00 -13.70 -16.69
N LYS A 103 24.91 -12.48 -17.24
CA LYS A 103 25.68 -12.08 -18.42
C LYS A 103 27.08 -11.56 -18.09
N ARG A 104 27.32 -11.20 -16.84
CA ARG A 104 28.59 -10.61 -16.37
C ARG A 104 29.52 -11.63 -15.72
N GLY A 105 28.99 -12.77 -15.27
CA GLY A 105 29.76 -13.95 -14.85
C GLY A 105 29.94 -14.93 -16.01
#